data_AF-A0A2A4X317-F1
#
_entry.id   AF-A0A2A4X317-F1
#
_cell.length_a   1.000
_cell.length_b   1.000
_cell.length_c   1.000
_cell.angle_alpha   90.00
_cell.angle_beta   90.00
_cell.angle_gamma   90.00
#
_symmetry.space_group_name_H-M   'P 1'
#
loop_
_entity.id
_entity.type
_entity.pdbx_description
1 polymer ?
#
loop_
_entity_poly.entity_id
_entity_poly.type
_entity_poly.pdbx_seq_one_letter_code
_entity_poly.pdbx_strand_id
1 'polypeptide(L)'
;MSALSLHKKIEENTGLLIFGILLVSSIGGLVQILPMLGHDAMEAATANTRVYSAVELTGRDIYIREGCSVCHSQQIRPLIAEVERYGPYSRAGEFVYDRPFLWGSKRTGPDLHRVGGKFSDDWHRVHLIDPRAVVEKSIMPGYPWLAKRDAIQAGKASTKLRALRRLGHPYTDEEIATADAELVGLKEIDALIAYLQMLGTGLSEDISI
;
A
#
# COMPACT_ATOMS: atom_id res chain seq x y z
N MET A 1 41.09 15.22 28.44
CA MET A 1 40.70 16.25 27.44
C MET A 1 39.42 16.91 27.92
N SER A 2 39.32 18.24 27.92
CA SER A 2 38.08 18.93 28.25
C SER A 2 37.11 18.88 27.05
N ALA A 3 35.79 18.94 27.29
CA ALA A 3 34.79 18.96 26.23
C ALA A 3 35.04 20.10 25.22
N LEU A 4 35.47 21.26 25.71
CA LEU A 4 35.83 22.42 24.89
C LEU A 4 37.03 22.13 23.96
N SER A 5 38.04 21.42 24.47
CA SER A 5 39.21 21.04 23.67
C SER A 5 38.90 19.99 22.59
N LEU A 6 37.94 19.09 22.87
CA LEU A 6 37.48 18.09 21.90
C LEU A 6 36.63 18.75 20.80
N HIS A 7 35.72 19.64 21.18
CA HIS A 7 34.87 20.38 20.27
C HIS A 7 35.69 21.18 19.25
N LYS A 8 36.64 21.99 19.73
CA LYS A 8 37.55 22.76 18.87
C LYS A 8 38.31 21.87 17.87
N LYS A 9 38.79 20.70 18.33
CA LYS A 9 39.52 19.75 17.48
C LYS A 9 38.65 19.13 16.37
N ILE A 10 37.35 18.93 16.64
CA ILE A 10 36.39 18.43 15.65
C ILE A 10 36.06 19.53 14.63
N GLU A 11 35.87 20.78 15.07
CA GLU A 11 35.57 21.91 14.17
C GLU A 11 36.72 22.27 13.24
N GLU A 12 37.97 22.20 13.74
CA GLU A 12 39.16 22.49 12.94
C GLU A 12 39.50 21.39 11.92
N ASN A 13 38.82 20.24 11.98
CA ASN A 13 39.07 19.10 11.09
C ASN A 13 37.79 18.65 10.37
N THR A 14 37.66 19.07 9.11
CA THR A 14 36.51 18.74 8.25
C THR A 14 36.24 17.24 8.15
N GLY A 15 37.28 16.40 8.12
CA GLY A 15 37.12 14.94 8.05
C GLY A 15 36.50 14.36 9.32
N LEU A 16 36.96 14.80 10.50
CA LEU A 16 36.38 14.39 11.79
C LEU A 16 34.95 14.92 11.94
N LEU A 17 34.65 16.12 11.47
CA LEU A 17 33.31 16.68 11.49
C LEU A 17 32.34 15.87 10.62
N ILE A 18 32.71 15.57 9.36
CA ILE A 18 31.88 14.75 8.45
C ILE A 18 31.64 13.37 9.07
N PHE A 19 32.69 12.72 9.57
CA PHE A 19 32.56 11.42 10.23
C PHE A 19 31.62 11.48 11.45
N GLY A 20 31.77 12.50 12.30
CA GLY A 20 30.91 12.70 13.46
C GLY A 20 29.44 12.90 13.09
N ILE A 21 29.16 13.69 12.06
CA ILE A 21 27.80 13.90 11.54
C ILE A 21 27.20 12.58 11.07
N LEU A 22 27.91 11.84 10.21
CA LEU A 22 27.44 10.57 9.66
C LEU A 22 27.17 9.55 10.78
N LEU A 23 28.09 9.45 11.75
CA LEU A 23 27.96 8.56 12.89
C LEU A 23 26.70 8.90 13.68
N VAL A 24 26.54 10.16 14.11
CA VAL A 24 25.40 10.58 14.94
C VAL A 24 24.07 10.48 14.18
N SER A 25 24.02 10.87 12.90
CA SER A 25 22.80 10.76 12.09
C SER A 25 22.39 9.32 11.81
N SER A 26 23.36 8.40 11.74
CA SER A 26 23.07 6.98 11.48
C SER A 26 22.37 6.28 12.65
N ILE A 27 22.59 6.74 13.89
CA ILE A 27 22.05 6.10 15.10
C ILE A 27 20.53 5.99 15.04
N GLY A 28 19.84 7.05 14.62
CA GLY A 28 18.37 7.05 14.51
C GLY A 28 17.85 5.99 13.54
N GLY A 29 18.46 5.89 12.35
CA GLY A 29 18.11 4.88 11.36
C GLY A 29 18.41 3.46 11.84
N LEU A 30 19.55 3.25 12.48
CA LEU A 30 19.93 1.93 13.01
C LEU A 30 18.97 1.46 14.10
N VAL A 31 18.64 2.33 15.07
CA VAL A 31 17.76 1.99 16.21
C VAL A 31 16.31 1.78 15.78
N GLN A 32 15.84 2.47 14.73
CA GLN A 32 14.45 2.35 14.28
C GLN A 32 14.25 1.23 13.25
N ILE A 33 15.19 1.05 12.30
CA ILE A 33 15.02 0.11 11.19
C ILE A 33 15.50 -1.28 11.57
N LEU A 34 16.70 -1.42 12.16
CA LEU A 34 17.29 -2.74 12.38
C LEU A 34 16.45 -3.67 13.26
N PRO A 35 15.86 -3.22 14.39
CA PRO A 35 15.01 -4.09 15.21
C PRO A 35 13.72 -4.52 14.51
N MET A 36 13.30 -3.80 13.47
CA MET A 36 12.11 -4.13 12.68
C MET A 36 12.42 -5.14 11.57
N LEU A 37 13.69 -5.27 11.15
CA LEU A 37 14.12 -6.32 10.22
C LEU A 37 14.08 -7.67 10.94
N GLY A 38 13.10 -8.52 10.64
CA GLY A 38 12.93 -9.81 11.31
C GLY A 38 12.03 -9.79 12.54
N HIS A 39 11.27 -8.72 12.77
CA HIS A 39 10.27 -8.70 13.84
C HIS A 39 8.99 -9.43 13.40
N ASP A 40 8.54 -10.45 14.13
CA ASP A 40 7.39 -11.30 13.78
C ASP A 40 6.14 -10.49 13.40
N ALA A 41 5.86 -9.40 14.13
CA ALA A 41 4.71 -8.54 13.84
C ALA A 41 4.71 -7.92 12.42
N MET A 42 5.87 -7.83 11.75
CA MET A 42 6.01 -7.32 10.38
C MET A 42 6.04 -8.44 9.32
N GLU A 43 6.34 -9.68 9.71
CA GLU A 43 6.48 -10.82 8.79
C GLU A 43 5.27 -11.76 8.82
N ALA A 44 4.57 -11.83 9.94
CA ALA A 44 3.42 -12.71 10.12
C ALA A 44 2.19 -12.17 9.38
N ALA A 45 1.83 -12.81 8.28
CA ALA A 45 0.54 -12.63 7.63
C ALA A 45 -0.60 -12.95 8.63
N THR A 46 -1.70 -12.20 8.58
CA THR A 46 -2.95 -12.64 9.24
C THR A 46 -3.47 -13.91 8.55
N ALA A 47 -4.35 -14.66 9.22
CA ALA A 47 -4.83 -15.95 8.71
C ALA A 47 -5.44 -15.89 7.29
N ASN A 48 -6.08 -14.77 6.94
CA ASN A 48 -6.74 -14.57 5.65
C ASN A 48 -5.88 -13.75 4.66
N THR A 49 -4.69 -13.28 5.04
CA THR A 49 -3.85 -12.49 4.14
C THR A 49 -3.20 -13.39 3.12
N ARG A 50 -3.48 -13.10 1.84
CA ARG A 50 -2.87 -13.74 0.68
C ARG A 50 -2.20 -12.72 -0.22
N VAL A 51 -1.36 -13.22 -1.13
CA VAL A 51 -0.84 -12.40 -2.22
C VAL A 51 -1.96 -11.94 -3.15
N TYR A 52 -1.75 -10.79 -3.79
CA TYR A 52 -2.64 -10.24 -4.80
C TYR A 52 -2.69 -11.14 -6.04
N SER A 53 -3.87 -11.35 -6.62
CA SER A 53 -3.97 -11.93 -7.97
C SER A 53 -3.33 -11.01 -9.02
N ALA A 54 -3.10 -11.49 -10.24
CA ALA A 54 -2.52 -10.66 -11.30
C ALA A 54 -3.40 -9.44 -11.62
N VAL A 55 -4.73 -9.62 -11.59
CA VAL A 55 -5.72 -8.57 -11.81
C VAL A 55 -5.70 -7.55 -10.67
N GLU A 56 -5.71 -8.00 -9.41
CA GLU A 56 -5.67 -7.12 -8.25
C GLU A 56 -4.35 -6.35 -8.15
N LEU A 57 -3.21 -7.00 -8.44
CA LEU A 57 -1.91 -6.34 -8.44
C LEU A 57 -1.85 -5.26 -9.53
N THR A 58 -2.44 -5.53 -10.69
CA THR A 58 -2.53 -4.55 -11.77
C THR A 58 -3.41 -3.37 -11.35
N GLY A 59 -4.54 -3.63 -10.69
CA GLY A 59 -5.40 -2.61 -10.10
C GLY A 59 -4.70 -1.75 -9.06
N ARG A 60 -3.88 -2.38 -8.21
CA ARG A 60 -3.05 -1.71 -7.21
C ARG A 60 -2.03 -0.78 -7.84
N ASP A 61 -1.39 -1.21 -8.93
CA ASP A 61 -0.45 -0.36 -9.64
C ASP A 61 -1.14 0.81 -10.34
N ILE A 62 -2.37 0.62 -10.83
CA ILE A 62 -3.21 1.70 -11.34
C ILE A 62 -3.57 2.66 -10.20
N TYR A 63 -3.95 2.15 -9.02
CA TYR A 63 -4.21 2.96 -7.83
C TYR A 63 -3.01 3.86 -7.47
N ILE A 64 -1.79 3.31 -7.56
CA ILE A 64 -0.53 4.07 -7.38
C ILE A 64 -0.35 5.10 -8.49
N ARG A 65 -0.49 4.69 -9.76
CA ARG A 65 -0.29 5.54 -10.95
C ARG A 65 -1.22 6.75 -10.95
N GLU A 66 -2.48 6.56 -10.54
CA GLU A 66 -3.51 7.59 -10.49
C GLU A 66 -3.42 8.46 -9.22
N GLY A 67 -2.49 8.17 -8.31
CA GLY A 67 -2.23 8.97 -7.11
C GLY A 67 -3.34 8.89 -6.05
N CYS A 68 -4.13 7.82 -6.03
CA CYS A 68 -5.26 7.68 -5.11
C CYS A 68 -4.83 7.79 -3.63
N SER A 69 -3.63 7.30 -3.30
CA SER A 69 -3.02 7.36 -1.95
C SER A 69 -2.77 8.79 -1.43
N VAL A 70 -2.78 9.80 -2.30
CA VAL A 70 -2.66 11.22 -1.91
C VAL A 70 -3.94 11.73 -1.24
N CYS A 71 -5.09 11.11 -1.54
CA CYS A 71 -6.39 11.49 -0.99
C CYS A 71 -6.95 10.45 -0.03
N HIS A 72 -6.61 9.18 -0.20
CA HIS A 72 -7.16 8.06 0.54
C HIS A 72 -6.07 7.33 1.31
N SER A 73 -6.29 7.16 2.61
CA SER A 73 -5.49 6.27 3.43
C SER A 73 -5.98 4.84 3.33
N GLN A 74 -5.11 3.90 3.68
CA GLN A 74 -5.42 2.49 3.85
C GLN A 74 -4.87 2.01 5.19
N GLN A 75 -5.13 2.77 6.25
CA GLN A 75 -4.70 2.44 7.60
C GLN A 75 -5.69 3.05 8.60
N ILE A 76 -6.57 2.20 9.13
CA ILE A 76 -7.54 2.56 10.15
C ILE A 76 -6.85 2.51 11.50
N ARG A 77 -6.92 3.62 12.25
CA ARG A 77 -6.29 3.74 13.57
C ARG A 77 -7.14 3.07 14.65
N PRO A 78 -6.54 2.59 15.76
CA PRO A 78 -7.25 1.97 16.88
C PRO A 78 -7.96 3.03 17.75
N LEU A 79 -8.84 3.82 17.14
CA LEU A 79 -9.67 4.82 17.79
C LEU A 79 -11.13 4.42 17.60
N ILE A 80 -11.96 4.53 18.66
CA ILE A 80 -13.38 4.14 18.63
C ILE A 80 -14.10 4.76 17.43
N ALA A 81 -13.98 6.08 17.25
CA ALA A 81 -14.62 6.79 16.15
C ALA A 81 -14.14 6.38 14.75
N GLU A 82 -12.92 5.85 14.62
CA GLU A 82 -12.45 5.29 13.33
C GLU A 82 -12.99 3.90 13.10
N VAL A 83 -13.04 3.08 14.16
CA VAL A 83 -13.58 1.73 14.06
C VAL A 83 -15.06 1.75 13.73
N GLU A 84 -15.83 2.64 14.35
CA GLU A 84 -17.25 2.84 14.02
C GLU A 84 -17.45 3.31 12.57
N ARG A 85 -16.55 4.18 12.07
CA ARG A 85 -16.68 4.76 10.73
C ARG A 85 -16.24 3.81 9.62
N TYR A 86 -15.12 3.13 9.81
CA TYR A 86 -14.44 2.39 8.75
C TYR A 86 -14.47 0.87 8.96
N GLY A 87 -14.75 0.40 10.17
CA GLY A 87 -14.63 -1.01 10.55
C GLY A 87 -13.34 -1.29 11.34
N PRO A 88 -13.02 -2.56 11.60
CA PRO A 88 -11.91 -2.93 12.48
C PRO A 88 -10.58 -2.28 12.10
N TYR A 89 -9.82 -1.81 13.10
CA TYR A 89 -8.53 -1.15 12.89
C TYR A 89 -7.54 -2.05 12.14
N SER A 90 -6.62 -1.45 11.39
CA SER A 90 -5.67 -2.20 10.57
C SER A 90 -4.65 -2.95 11.42
N ARG A 91 -4.26 -4.15 10.99
CA ARG A 91 -3.18 -4.96 11.58
C ARG A 91 -1.98 -4.97 10.65
N ALA A 92 -0.79 -5.03 11.25
CA ALA A 92 0.47 -5.09 10.50
C ALA A 92 0.51 -6.27 9.51
N GLY A 93 0.01 -7.44 9.93
CA GLY A 93 -0.02 -8.66 9.13
C GLY A 93 -0.84 -8.57 7.83
N GLU A 94 -1.67 -7.54 7.66
CA GLU A 94 -2.45 -7.32 6.44
C GLU A 94 -1.62 -6.65 5.33
N PHE A 95 -0.49 -6.03 5.69
CA PHE A 95 0.37 -5.27 4.78
C PHE A 95 1.64 -6.03 4.38
N VAL A 96 1.81 -7.29 4.79
CA VAL A 96 3.05 -8.06 4.58
C VAL A 96 3.41 -8.22 3.09
N TYR A 97 2.42 -8.22 2.21
CA TYR A 97 2.59 -8.28 0.76
C TYR A 97 2.53 -6.91 0.08
N ASP A 98 2.45 -5.81 0.84
CA ASP A 98 2.42 -4.47 0.25
C ASP A 98 3.82 -3.95 -0.06
N ARG A 99 4.13 -3.87 -1.36
CA ARG A 99 5.37 -3.25 -1.84
C ARG A 99 5.04 -2.23 -2.95
N PRO A 100 5.23 -0.92 -2.72
CA PRO A 100 5.43 -0.26 -1.42
C PRO A 100 4.14 -0.21 -0.60
N PHE A 101 4.19 0.03 0.71
CA PHE A 101 2.99 0.23 1.53
C PHE A 101 2.13 1.41 1.06
N LEU A 102 0.79 1.33 1.23
CA LEU A 102 -0.18 2.35 0.80
C LEU A 102 -1.02 2.92 1.95
N TRP A 103 -0.47 2.94 3.16
CA TRP A 103 -1.15 3.40 4.38
C TRP A 103 -1.75 4.81 4.26
N GLY A 104 -1.13 5.67 3.45
CA GLY A 104 -1.52 7.06 3.22
C GLY A 104 -1.08 8.00 4.33
N SER A 105 -1.02 9.29 4.02
CA SER A 105 -0.61 10.36 4.95
C SER A 105 -1.65 11.48 5.06
N LYS A 106 -2.73 11.38 4.28
CA LYS A 106 -3.80 12.37 4.21
C LYS A 106 -5.14 11.69 3.92
N ARG A 107 -6.23 12.28 4.42
CA ARG A 107 -7.62 11.88 4.15
C ARG A 107 -8.40 13.05 3.59
N THR A 108 -8.25 13.29 2.29
CA THR A 108 -9.15 14.17 1.52
C THR A 108 -10.45 13.43 1.23
N GLY A 109 -10.32 12.15 0.86
CA GLY A 109 -11.41 11.18 0.82
C GLY A 109 -11.36 10.22 2.03
N PRO A 110 -12.35 9.33 2.16
CA PRO A 110 -12.40 8.35 3.24
C PRO A 110 -11.23 7.33 3.20
N ASP A 111 -10.95 6.68 4.34
CA ASP A 111 -10.04 5.52 4.36
C ASP A 111 -10.66 4.35 3.57
N LEU A 112 -9.82 3.63 2.81
CA LEU A 112 -10.24 2.56 1.91
C LEU A 112 -9.85 1.16 2.39
N HIS A 113 -9.17 0.99 3.53
CA HIS A 113 -8.65 -0.32 3.95
C HIS A 113 -9.73 -1.39 4.17
N ARG A 114 -10.98 -0.98 4.33
CA ARG A 114 -12.15 -1.86 4.55
C ARG A 114 -13.26 -1.54 3.56
N VAL A 115 -12.92 -1.20 2.32
CA VAL A 115 -13.94 -0.87 1.30
C VAL A 115 -14.48 -2.12 0.60
N GLY A 116 -13.74 -3.24 0.65
CA GLY A 116 -14.17 -4.51 0.06
C GLY A 116 -15.55 -4.93 0.54
N GLY A 117 -16.44 -5.24 -0.41
CA GLY A 117 -17.82 -5.65 -0.16
C GLY A 117 -18.77 -4.54 0.32
N LYS A 118 -18.30 -3.32 0.60
CA LYS A 118 -19.20 -2.22 1.04
C LYS A 118 -20.00 -1.60 -0.09
N PHE A 119 -19.47 -1.62 -1.30
CA PHE A 119 -20.11 -1.10 -2.49
C PHE A 119 -20.05 -2.13 -3.61
N SER A 120 -21.04 -2.13 -4.50
CA SER A 120 -21.03 -3.01 -5.68
C SER A 120 -19.97 -2.54 -6.70
N ASP A 121 -19.55 -3.46 -7.56
CA ASP A 121 -18.63 -3.14 -8.66
C ASP A 121 -19.21 -2.07 -9.58
N ASP A 122 -20.52 -2.09 -9.81
CA ASP A 122 -21.21 -1.05 -10.59
C ASP A 122 -21.16 0.31 -9.91
N TRP A 123 -21.34 0.36 -8.58
CA TRP A 123 -21.18 1.60 -7.83
C TRP A 123 -19.75 2.14 -7.97
N HIS A 124 -18.74 1.28 -7.82
CA HIS A 124 -17.35 1.68 -8.01
C HIS A 124 -17.11 2.18 -9.44
N ARG A 125 -17.67 1.52 -10.45
CA ARG A 125 -17.53 1.92 -11.86
C ARG A 125 -18.11 3.32 -12.11
N VAL A 126 -19.33 3.57 -11.65
CA VAL A 126 -19.97 4.89 -11.80
C VAL A 126 -19.20 5.95 -11.00
N HIS A 127 -18.85 5.65 -9.75
CA HIS A 127 -18.09 6.56 -8.88
C HIS A 127 -16.72 6.91 -9.47
N LEU A 128 -15.98 5.95 -10.01
CA LEU A 128 -14.66 6.21 -10.61
C LEU A 128 -14.78 7.03 -11.90
N ILE A 129 -15.82 6.84 -12.71
CA ILE A 129 -16.02 7.59 -13.95
C ILE A 129 -16.43 9.04 -13.63
N ASP A 130 -17.45 9.21 -12.79
CA ASP A 130 -17.95 10.51 -12.36
C ASP A 130 -18.39 10.46 -10.88
N PRO A 131 -17.49 10.80 -9.94
CA PRO A 131 -17.80 10.73 -8.51
C PRO A 131 -19.04 11.55 -8.12
N ARG A 132 -19.30 12.65 -8.83
CA ARG A 132 -20.44 13.54 -8.54
C ARG A 132 -21.79 12.95 -8.97
N ALA A 133 -21.79 11.92 -9.83
CA ALA A 133 -23.01 11.24 -10.24
C ALA A 133 -23.64 10.40 -9.11
N VAL A 134 -22.84 9.94 -8.14
CA VAL A 134 -23.31 9.15 -6.99
C VAL A 134 -23.08 9.84 -5.65
N VAL A 135 -22.14 10.79 -5.59
CA VAL A 135 -21.87 11.60 -4.40
C VAL A 135 -21.76 13.06 -4.86
N GLU A 136 -22.88 13.77 -4.88
CA GLU A 136 -23.01 15.14 -5.42
C GLU A 136 -21.90 16.10 -4.97
N LYS A 137 -21.52 16.02 -3.68
CA LYS A 137 -20.51 16.89 -3.06
C LYS A 137 -19.08 16.31 -3.13
N SER A 138 -18.84 15.30 -3.96
CA SER A 138 -17.53 14.69 -4.08
C SER A 138 -16.53 15.66 -4.72
N ILE A 139 -15.39 15.80 -4.05
CA ILE A 139 -14.23 16.54 -4.55
C ILE A 139 -13.23 15.62 -5.27
N MET A 140 -13.52 14.32 -5.39
CA MET A 140 -12.69 13.36 -6.09
C MET A 140 -12.68 13.68 -7.60
N PRO A 141 -11.52 13.62 -8.28
CA PRO A 141 -11.45 13.69 -9.74
C PRO A 141 -12.21 12.53 -10.41
N GLY A 142 -12.74 12.75 -11.61
CA GLY A 142 -13.26 11.64 -12.43
C GLY A 142 -12.14 10.97 -13.21
N TYR A 143 -12.20 9.65 -13.33
CA TYR A 143 -11.22 8.79 -14.01
C TYR A 143 -11.83 8.02 -15.22
N PRO A 144 -12.56 8.69 -16.16
CA PRO A 144 -13.26 8.01 -17.25
C PRO A 144 -12.34 7.27 -18.23
N TRP A 145 -11.04 7.58 -18.25
CA TRP A 145 -10.06 6.89 -19.10
C TRP A 145 -9.83 5.44 -18.69
N LEU A 146 -10.03 5.10 -17.42
CA LEU A 146 -9.85 3.74 -16.92
C LEU A 146 -10.84 2.76 -17.57
N ALA A 147 -12.01 3.23 -17.99
CA ALA A 147 -12.99 2.43 -18.72
C ALA A 147 -12.64 2.22 -20.20
N LYS A 148 -11.68 2.98 -20.73
CA LYS A 148 -11.28 2.96 -22.15
C LYS A 148 -10.00 2.16 -22.38
N ARG A 149 -9.06 2.23 -21.44
CA ARG A 149 -7.75 1.57 -21.52
C ARG A 149 -7.83 0.11 -21.12
N ASP A 150 -7.10 -0.73 -21.84
CA ASP A 150 -7.02 -2.16 -21.54
C ASP A 150 -6.05 -2.42 -20.39
N ALA A 151 -6.44 -3.28 -19.44
CA ALA A 151 -5.62 -3.59 -18.27
C ALA A 151 -4.28 -4.24 -18.65
N ILE A 152 -4.26 -5.02 -19.74
CA ILE A 152 -3.03 -5.64 -20.27
C ILE A 152 -1.96 -4.61 -20.68
N GLN A 153 -2.35 -3.35 -20.92
CA GLN A 153 -1.44 -2.27 -21.28
C GLN A 153 -0.84 -1.56 -20.05
N ALA A 154 -1.29 -1.86 -18.83
CA ALA A 154 -0.79 -1.30 -17.58
C ALA A 154 0.55 -1.93 -17.11
N GLY A 155 1.19 -2.71 -17.97
CA GLY A 155 2.47 -3.38 -17.75
C GLY A 155 2.34 -4.91 -17.67
N LYS A 156 3.48 -5.61 -17.73
CA LYS A 156 3.51 -7.09 -17.70
C LYS A 156 3.34 -7.61 -16.27
N ALA A 157 2.18 -8.19 -15.96
CA ALA A 157 1.89 -8.76 -14.65
C ALA A 157 2.85 -9.92 -14.33
N SER A 158 3.13 -10.79 -15.30
CA SER A 158 4.07 -11.91 -15.09
C SER A 158 5.47 -11.46 -14.63
N THR A 159 5.95 -10.33 -15.15
CA THR A 159 7.25 -9.75 -14.73
C THR A 159 7.19 -9.21 -13.32
N LYS A 160 6.08 -8.58 -12.93
CA LYS A 160 5.87 -8.05 -11.57
C LYS A 160 5.77 -9.18 -10.55
N LEU A 161 4.99 -10.23 -10.84
CA LEU A 161 4.90 -11.40 -9.97
C LEU A 161 6.26 -12.09 -9.78
N ARG A 162 7.06 -12.24 -10.84
CA ARG A 162 8.46 -12.72 -10.73
C ARG A 162 9.32 -11.84 -9.82
N ALA A 163 9.19 -10.52 -9.92
CA ALA A 163 9.93 -9.58 -9.09
C ALA A 163 9.50 -9.68 -7.62
N LEU A 164 8.19 -9.72 -7.34
CA LEU A 164 7.66 -9.87 -6.00
C LEU A 164 8.03 -11.23 -5.38
N ARG A 165 8.06 -12.31 -6.18
CA ARG A 165 8.57 -13.62 -5.74
C ARG A 165 10.02 -13.55 -5.26
N ARG A 166 10.89 -12.82 -5.97
CA ARG A 166 12.27 -12.58 -5.52
C ARG A 166 12.35 -11.78 -4.21
N LEU A 167 11.31 -11.01 -3.90
CA LEU A 167 11.17 -10.24 -2.67
C LEU A 167 10.43 -11.01 -1.56
N GLY A 168 10.23 -12.33 -1.72
CA GLY A 168 9.67 -13.22 -0.70
C GLY A 168 8.16 -13.46 -0.81
N HIS A 169 7.50 -13.03 -1.88
CA HIS A 169 6.07 -13.33 -2.07
C HIS A 169 5.89 -14.79 -2.52
N PRO A 170 4.93 -15.54 -1.95
CA PRO A 170 4.71 -16.96 -2.24
C PRO A 170 3.96 -17.23 -3.57
N TYR A 171 4.33 -16.56 -4.66
CA TYR A 171 3.74 -16.82 -5.98
C TYR A 171 4.24 -18.14 -6.59
N THR A 172 3.30 -18.94 -7.09
CA THR A 172 3.56 -20.19 -7.81
C THR A 172 4.00 -19.92 -9.26
N ASP A 173 4.62 -20.93 -9.90
CA ASP A 173 4.97 -20.84 -11.32
C ASP A 173 3.73 -20.75 -12.22
N GLU A 174 2.62 -21.38 -11.82
CA GLU A 174 1.34 -21.34 -12.53
C GLU A 174 0.75 -19.94 -12.53
N GLU A 175 0.62 -19.30 -11.37
CA GLU A 175 0.12 -17.91 -11.26
C GLU A 175 0.95 -16.95 -12.11
N ILE A 176 2.27 -17.14 -12.17
CA ILE A 176 3.17 -16.32 -13.00
C ILE A 176 2.95 -16.57 -14.49
N ALA A 177 2.68 -17.82 -14.88
CA ALA A 177 2.46 -18.21 -16.27
C ALA A 177 1.12 -17.70 -16.80
N THR A 178 0.06 -17.69 -15.98
CA THR A 178 -1.29 -17.25 -16.36
C THR A 178 -1.53 -15.76 -16.16
N ALA A 179 -0.70 -15.06 -15.39
CA ALA A 179 -0.88 -13.67 -14.98
C ALA A 179 -1.27 -12.69 -16.11
N ASP A 180 -0.57 -12.75 -17.24
CA ASP A 180 -0.84 -11.83 -18.34
C ASP A 180 -2.13 -12.22 -19.10
N ALA A 181 -2.49 -13.51 -19.14
CA ALA A 181 -3.71 -13.98 -19.78
C ALA A 181 -4.97 -13.55 -19.02
N GLU A 182 -4.91 -13.50 -17.68
CA GLU A 182 -6.02 -13.06 -16.81
C GLU A 182 -6.44 -11.61 -17.06
N LEU A 183 -5.57 -10.78 -17.63
CA LEU A 183 -5.86 -9.37 -17.94
C LEU A 183 -6.50 -9.16 -19.32
N VAL A 184 -6.55 -10.20 -20.16
CA VAL A 184 -7.07 -10.09 -21.53
C VAL A 184 -8.57 -9.82 -21.48
N GLY A 185 -9.00 -8.75 -22.16
CA GLY A 185 -10.41 -8.34 -22.20
C GLY A 185 -10.86 -7.45 -21.03
N LEU A 186 -10.05 -7.34 -19.97
CA LEU A 186 -10.31 -6.43 -18.87
C LEU A 186 -9.85 -5.00 -19.20
N LYS A 187 -10.61 -4.02 -18.70
CA LYS A 187 -10.23 -2.62 -18.68
C LYS A 187 -9.49 -2.29 -17.39
N GLU A 188 -8.73 -1.19 -17.40
CA GLU A 188 -8.02 -0.71 -16.20
C GLU A 188 -8.98 -0.48 -15.02
N ILE A 189 -10.22 -0.03 -15.30
CA ILE A 189 -11.23 0.14 -14.26
C ILE A 189 -11.64 -1.18 -13.60
N ASP A 190 -11.65 -2.29 -14.35
CA ASP A 190 -12.01 -3.61 -13.81
C ASP A 190 -10.92 -4.11 -12.87
N ALA A 191 -9.65 -3.94 -13.27
CA ALA A 191 -8.52 -4.26 -12.41
C ALA A 191 -8.51 -3.41 -11.13
N LEU A 192 -8.74 -2.11 -11.25
CA LEU A 192 -8.81 -1.21 -10.09
C LEU A 192 -9.96 -1.59 -9.14
N ILE A 193 -11.13 -1.95 -9.68
CA ILE A 193 -12.25 -2.43 -8.86
C ILE A 193 -11.88 -3.73 -8.15
N ALA A 194 -11.26 -4.69 -8.83
CA ALA A 194 -10.80 -5.94 -8.20
C ALA A 194 -9.85 -5.67 -7.02
N TYR A 195 -8.92 -4.72 -7.18
CA TYR A 195 -8.06 -4.29 -6.08
C TYR A 195 -8.86 -3.69 -4.91
N LEU A 196 -9.79 -2.77 -5.18
CA LEU A 196 -10.62 -2.14 -4.14
C LEU A 196 -11.48 -3.17 -3.41
N GLN A 197 -12.02 -4.15 -4.12
CA GLN A 197 -12.85 -5.20 -3.53
C GLN A 197 -12.07 -6.14 -2.61
N MET A 198 -10.77 -6.32 -2.85
CA MET A 198 -9.91 -7.11 -1.96
C MET A 198 -9.59 -6.36 -0.66
N LEU A 199 -9.63 -5.02 -0.64
CA LEU A 199 -9.23 -4.25 0.54
C LEU A 199 -10.07 -4.58 1.78
N GLY A 200 -9.39 -5.23 2.72
CA GLY A 200 -9.91 -5.58 4.03
C GLY A 200 -10.28 -7.05 4.19
N THR A 201 -10.23 -7.86 3.11
CA THR A 201 -10.52 -9.30 3.17
C THR A 201 -9.41 -10.11 3.84
N GLY A 202 -8.21 -9.53 4.02
CA GLY A 202 -7.11 -10.15 4.74
C GLY A 202 -7.31 -10.23 6.26
N LEU A 203 -8.30 -9.52 6.81
CA LEU A 203 -8.60 -9.60 8.24
C LEU A 203 -9.23 -10.97 8.58
N SER A 204 -8.74 -11.60 9.64
CA SER A 204 -9.39 -12.76 10.26
C SER A 204 -10.47 -12.30 11.23
N GLU A 205 -11.70 -12.82 11.11
CA GLU A 205 -12.84 -12.49 11.98
C GLU A 205 -12.68 -12.99 13.43
N ASP A 206 -11.69 -13.86 13.69
CA ASP A 206 -11.47 -14.52 14.99
C ASP A 206 -10.83 -13.63 16.08
N ILE A 207 -11.23 -12.36 16.17
CA ILE A 207 -10.85 -11.52 17.31
C ILE A 207 -12.07 -10.73 17.76
N SER A 208 -12.74 -11.29 18.78
CA SER A 208 -13.71 -10.60 19.63
C SER A 208 -13.15 -9.26 20.09
N ILE A 209 -13.96 -8.20 19.92
CA ILE A 209 -13.77 -6.89 20.55
C ILE A 209 -13.71 -7.07 22.07
#